data_AF-A0AAD1MGU3-F1
#
_entry.id   AF-A0AAD1MGU3-F1
#
_cell.length_a   1.000
_cell.length_b   1.000
_cell.length_c   1.000
_cell.angle_alpha   90.00
_cell.angle_beta   90.00
_cell.angle_gamma   90.00
#
_symmetry.space_group_name_H-M   'P 1'
#
loop_
_entity.id
_entity.type
_entity.pdbx_description
1 polymer ?
#
loop_
_entity_poly.entity_id
_entity_poly.type
_entity_poly.pdbx_seq_one_letter_code
_entity_poly.pdbx_strand_id
1 'polypeptide(L)'
;MSSTQRISIDDDVAVLTEQVRALRELGQRPKVDDERIYDLSIRWGTALAGRLRRLAYYHGRGLLDDDAERRFEAVCEELSGVADLVERFGLARPELPN
;
A
#
# COMPACT_ATOMS: atom_id res chain seq x y z
N MET A 1 -1.43 10.98 -33.85
CA MET A 1 -0.71 10.44 -32.68
C MET A 1 -1.73 10.33 -31.56
N SER A 2 -2.05 9.12 -31.11
CA SER A 2 -3.00 8.94 -30.01
C SER A 2 -2.35 9.48 -28.75
N SER A 3 -2.94 10.50 -28.13
CA SER A 3 -2.54 10.99 -26.81
C SER A 3 -2.81 9.86 -25.81
N THR A 4 -1.77 9.10 -25.46
CA THR A 4 -1.83 8.16 -24.34
C THR A 4 -2.19 8.95 -23.10
N GLN A 5 -3.42 8.80 -22.62
CA GLN A 5 -3.85 9.39 -21.37
C GLN A 5 -2.98 8.81 -20.26
N ARG A 6 -2.14 9.64 -19.63
CA ARG A 6 -1.32 9.21 -18.48
C ARG A 6 -2.24 8.69 -17.40
N ILE A 7 -1.96 7.48 -16.91
CA ILE A 7 -2.64 6.91 -15.76
C ILE A 7 -2.12 7.65 -14.54
N SER A 8 -2.99 8.39 -13.85
CA SER A 8 -2.64 8.92 -12.52
C SER A 8 -2.79 7.81 -11.48
N ILE A 9 -1.79 7.73 -10.61
CA ILE A 9 -1.74 6.82 -9.46
C ILE A 9 -1.77 7.56 -8.12
N ASP A 10 -2.02 8.86 -8.14
CA ASP A 10 -1.81 9.75 -6.98
C ASP A 10 -2.66 9.29 -5.78
N ASP A 11 -3.95 8.99 -6.02
CA ASP A 11 -4.86 8.48 -4.99
C ASP A 11 -4.46 7.09 -4.47
N ASP A 12 -3.93 6.23 -5.33
CA ASP A 12 -3.54 4.88 -4.93
C ASP A 12 -2.32 4.92 -4.01
N VAL A 13 -1.31 5.70 -4.40
CA VAL A 13 -0.10 5.94 -3.59
C VAL A 13 -0.48 6.61 -2.27
N ALA A 14 -1.31 7.66 -2.31
CA ALA A 14 -1.71 8.39 -1.10
C ALA A 14 -2.40 7.47 -0.07
N VAL A 15 -3.36 6.65 -0.51
CA VAL A 15 -4.08 5.72 0.37
C VAL A 15 -3.14 4.67 0.95
N LEU A 16 -2.26 4.09 0.14
CA LEU A 16 -1.33 3.04 0.61
C LEU A 16 -0.32 3.61 1.62
N THR A 17 0.27 4.78 1.32
CA THR A 17 1.17 5.48 2.25
C THR A 17 0.46 5.85 3.56
N GLU A 18 -0.80 6.28 3.50
CA GLU A 18 -1.60 6.55 4.70
C GLU A 18 -1.78 5.27 5.55
N GLN A 19 -2.08 4.12 4.93
CA GLN A 19 -2.21 2.87 5.66
C GLN A 19 -0.89 2.41 6.29
N VAL A 20 0.25 2.59 5.60
CA VAL A 20 1.59 2.32 6.16
C VAL A 20 1.85 3.22 7.38
N ARG A 21 1.56 4.52 7.28
CA ARG A 21 1.71 5.45 8.40
C ARG A 21 0.84 5.06 9.58
N ALA A 22 -0.43 4.77 9.35
CA ALA A 22 -1.35 4.32 10.39
C ALA A 22 -0.86 3.03 11.08
N LEU A 23 -0.30 2.08 10.34
CA LEU A 23 0.28 0.87 10.89
C LEU A 23 1.53 1.15 11.74
N ARG A 24 2.43 2.02 11.28
CA ARG A 24 3.61 2.44 12.05
C ARG A 24 3.20 3.14 13.35
N GLU A 25 2.23 4.04 13.29
CA GLU A 25 1.67 4.72 14.47
C GLU A 25 1.02 3.74 15.45
N LEU A 26 0.31 2.73 14.96
CA LEU A 26 -0.24 1.66 15.81
C LEU A 26 0.88 0.89 16.51
N GLY A 27 1.95 0.57 15.79
CA GLY A 27 3.12 -0.16 16.28
C GLY A 27 3.88 0.54 17.41
N GLN A 28 3.85 1.87 17.45
CA GLN A 28 4.48 2.70 18.48
C GLN A 28 3.69 2.77 19.80
N ARG A 29 2.43 2.33 19.81
CA ARG A 29 1.59 2.42 21.02
C ARG A 29 1.97 1.33 22.03
N PRO A 30 2.10 1.67 23.32
CA PRO A 30 2.44 0.70 24.36
C PRO A 30 1.29 -0.29 24.63
N LYS A 31 0.05 0.12 24.37
CA LYS A 31 -1.15 -0.71 24.44
C LYS A 31 -2.07 -0.37 23.28
N VAL A 32 -2.56 -1.41 22.61
CA VAL A 32 -3.51 -1.31 21.51
C VAL A 32 -4.71 -2.19 21.86
N ASP A 33 -5.91 -1.68 21.63
CA ASP A 33 -7.16 -2.41 21.80
C ASP A 33 -7.54 -3.14 20.50
N ASP A 34 -8.31 -4.22 20.64
CA ASP A 34 -8.68 -5.09 19.52
C ASP A 34 -9.56 -4.36 18.49
N GLU A 35 -10.36 -3.38 18.92
CA GLU A 35 -11.21 -2.57 18.04
C GLU A 35 -10.36 -1.75 17.06
N ARG A 36 -9.30 -1.09 17.52
CA ARG A 36 -8.37 -0.37 16.62
C ARG A 36 -7.62 -1.28 15.66
N ILE A 37 -7.22 -2.47 16.12
CA ILE A 37 -6.57 -3.46 15.25
C ILE A 37 -7.56 -3.89 14.17
N TYR A 38 -8.81 -4.18 14.55
CA TYR A 38 -9.86 -4.59 13.64
C TYR A 38 -10.18 -3.52 12.59
N ASP A 39 -10.37 -2.27 13.01
CA ASP A 39 -10.62 -1.14 12.11
C ASP A 39 -9.47 -0.93 11.12
N LEU A 40 -8.23 -1.00 11.60
CA LEU A 40 -7.06 -0.92 10.72
C LEU A 40 -7.02 -2.11 9.76
N SER A 41 -7.33 -3.32 10.22
CA SER A 41 -7.31 -4.52 9.38
C SER A 41 -8.26 -4.42 8.19
N ILE A 42 -9.45 -3.84 8.37
CA ILE A 42 -10.42 -3.63 7.29
C ILE A 42 -9.86 -2.65 6.26
N ARG A 43 -9.36 -1.49 6.71
CA ARG A 43 -8.84 -0.47 5.79
C ARG A 43 -7.58 -0.95 5.07
N TRP A 44 -6.69 -1.64 5.80
CA TRP A 44 -5.48 -2.26 5.28
C TRP A 44 -5.81 -3.28 4.19
N GLY A 45 -6.66 -4.27 4.50
CA GLY A 45 -7.07 -5.29 3.52
C GLY A 45 -7.74 -4.69 2.29
N THR A 46 -8.60 -3.68 2.47
CA THR A 46 -9.26 -2.96 1.37
C THR A 46 -8.25 -2.24 0.47
N ALA A 47 -7.27 -1.56 1.06
CA ALA A 47 -6.22 -0.86 0.33
C ALA A 47 -5.35 -1.85 -0.47
N LEU A 48 -4.99 -2.99 0.11
CA LEU A 48 -4.20 -4.01 -0.59
C LEU A 48 -4.99 -4.65 -1.75
N ALA A 49 -6.22 -5.10 -1.50
CA ALA A 49 -7.03 -5.80 -2.49
C ALA A 49 -7.45 -4.90 -3.67
N GLY A 50 -7.58 -3.60 -3.43
CA GLY A 50 -7.97 -2.62 -4.44
C GLY A 50 -6.77 -1.87 -5.04
N ARG A 51 -6.14 -1.02 -4.23
CA ARG A 51 -5.16 -0.02 -4.67
C ARG A 51 -3.83 -0.67 -5.05
N LEU A 52 -3.27 -1.51 -4.17
CA LEU A 52 -2.00 -2.19 -4.45
C LEU A 52 -2.12 -3.10 -5.69
N ARG A 53 -3.19 -3.91 -5.76
CA ARG A 53 -3.43 -4.78 -6.92
C ARG A 53 -3.54 -4.01 -8.23
N ARG A 54 -4.17 -2.83 -8.21
CA ARG A 54 -4.29 -1.95 -9.39
C ARG A 54 -2.93 -1.38 -9.81
N LEU A 55 -2.09 -0.95 -8.88
CA LEU A 55 -0.74 -0.48 -9.18
C LEU A 55 0.13 -1.59 -9.76
N ALA A 56 0.12 -2.78 -9.14
CA ALA A 56 0.83 -3.94 -9.65
C ALA A 56 0.39 -4.32 -11.08
N TYR A 57 -0.91 -4.17 -11.40
CA TYR A 57 -1.43 -4.37 -12.74
C TYR A 57 -0.88 -3.35 -13.76
N TYR A 58 -0.79 -2.07 -13.38
CA TYR A 58 -0.24 -1.03 -14.26
C TYR A 58 1.26 -1.19 -14.48
N HIS A 59 2.01 -1.46 -13.40
CA HIS A 59 3.43 -1.76 -13.42
C HIS A 59 3.74 -2.95 -14.35
N GLY A 60 3.09 -4.09 -14.13
CA GLY A 60 3.31 -5.31 -14.93
C GLY A 60 2.94 -5.18 -16.42
N ARG A 61 2.29 -4.09 -16.83
CA ARG A 61 1.96 -3.76 -18.22
C ARG A 61 2.76 -2.59 -18.79
N GLY A 62 3.69 -1.99 -18.03
CA GLY A 62 4.44 -0.82 -18.45
C GLY A 62 3.55 0.39 -18.72
N LEU A 63 2.46 0.55 -17.96
CA LEU A 63 1.52 1.66 -18.11
C LEU A 63 1.85 2.86 -17.23
N LEU A 64 2.81 2.72 -16.33
CA LEU A 64 3.34 3.79 -15.49
C LEU A 64 4.44 4.54 -16.24
N ASP A 65 4.48 5.86 -16.07
CA ASP A 65 5.65 6.63 -16.49
C ASP A 65 6.76 6.55 -15.43
N ASP A 66 7.97 7.01 -15.75
CA ASP A 66 9.14 6.91 -14.86
C ASP A 66 8.91 7.52 -13.47
N ASP A 67 8.04 8.53 -13.35
CA ASP A 67 7.72 9.12 -12.07
C ASP A 67 6.76 8.25 -11.26
N ALA A 68 5.72 7.74 -11.91
CA ALA A 68 4.79 6.80 -11.30
C ALA A 68 5.46 5.48 -10.90
N GLU A 69 6.41 4.99 -11.70
CA GLU A 69 7.19 3.79 -11.43
C GLU A 69 8.00 3.94 -10.12
N ARG A 70 8.78 5.01 -10.00
CA ARG A 70 9.57 5.30 -8.79
C ARG A 70 8.70 5.45 -7.55
N ARG A 71 7.52 6.06 -7.69
CA ARG A 71 6.58 6.21 -6.57
C ARG A 71 5.97 4.87 -6.16
N PHE A 72 5.68 3.99 -7.13
CA PHE A 72 5.19 2.66 -6.84
C PHE A 72 6.26 1.78 -6.16
N GLU A 73 7.51 1.83 -6.63
CA GLU A 73 8.64 1.15 -5.99
C GLU A 73 8.81 1.61 -4.53
N ALA A 74 8.77 2.93 -4.28
CA ALA A 74 8.86 3.47 -2.92
C ALA A 74 7.73 2.96 -2.01
N VAL A 75 6.50 2.83 -2.52
CA VAL A 75 5.38 2.23 -1.76
C VAL A 75 5.64 0.76 -1.46
N CYS A 76 6.21 -0.01 -2.40
CA CYS A 76 6.56 -1.42 -2.18
C CYS A 76 7.66 -1.58 -1.11
N GLU A 77 8.66 -0.70 -1.11
CA GLU A 77 9.68 -0.64 -0.07
C GLU A 77 9.06 -0.30 1.30
N GLU A 78 8.17 0.69 1.35
CA GLU A 78 7.47 1.08 2.57
C GLU A 78 6.61 -0.06 3.15
N LEU A 79 5.89 -0.79 2.29
CA LEU A 79 5.09 -1.97 2.64
C LEU A 79 5.97 -3.13 3.15
N SER A 80 7.10 -3.38 2.50
CA SER A 80 8.09 -4.37 2.96
C SER A 80 8.64 -3.98 4.34
N GLY A 81 8.90 -2.70 4.54
CA GLY A 81 9.43 -2.14 5.79
C GLY A 81 8.46 -2.14 6.98
N VAL A 82 7.23 -2.66 6.82
CA VAL A 82 6.28 -2.89 7.92
C VAL A 82 5.86 -4.35 8.07
N ALA A 83 6.57 -5.31 7.45
CA ALA A 83 6.24 -6.73 7.51
C ALA A 83 6.12 -7.27 8.96
N ASP A 84 7.03 -6.88 9.84
CA ASP A 84 6.99 -7.28 11.26
C ASP A 84 5.74 -6.77 11.98
N LEU A 85 5.24 -5.58 11.61
CA LEU A 85 4.01 -5.02 12.18
C LEU A 85 2.77 -5.73 11.62
N VAL A 86 2.79 -6.05 10.32
CA VAL A 86 1.74 -6.87 9.69
C VAL A 86 1.62 -8.22 10.41
N GLU A 87 2.74 -8.88 10.70
CA GLU A 87 2.75 -10.13 11.47
C GLU A 87 2.28 -9.93 12.91
N ARG A 88 2.86 -8.95 13.63
CA ARG A 88 2.53 -8.66 15.03
C ARG A 88 1.04 -8.41 15.25
N PHE A 89 0.38 -7.74 14.31
CA PHE A 89 -1.05 -7.41 14.39
C PHE A 89 -1.95 -8.36 13.60
N GLY A 90 -1.40 -9.42 13.00
CA GLY A 90 -2.20 -10.42 12.26
C GLY A 90 -2.92 -9.86 11.02
N LEU A 91 -2.31 -8.88 10.35
CA LEU A 91 -2.90 -8.22 9.19
C LEU A 91 -2.64 -9.01 7.89
N ALA A 92 -3.42 -8.71 6.85
CA ALA A 92 -3.21 -9.28 5.52
C ALA A 92 -1.80 -8.91 4.99
N ARG A 93 -1.09 -9.88 4.40
CA ARG A 93 0.24 -9.64 3.84
C ARG A 93 0.13 -8.96 2.45
N PRO A 94 0.90 -7.90 2.18
CA PRO A 94 0.97 -7.32 0.84
C PRO A 94 1.53 -8.32 -0.19
N GLU A 95 0.87 -8.42 -1.35
CA GLU A 95 1.38 -9.14 -2.51
C GLU A 95 2.14 -8.15 -3.40
N LEU A 96 3.47 -8.10 -3.22
CA LEU A 96 4.34 -7.19 -3.96
C LEU A 96 4.84 -7.88 -5.26
N PRO A 97 4.99 -7.12 -6.37
CA PRO A 97 5.65 -7.64 -7.56
C PRO A 97 7.15 -7.92 -7.27
N ASN A 98 7.69 -8.95 -7.93
CA ASN A 98 9.09 -9.35 -7.85
C ASN A 98 10.00 -8.48 -8.72
#